data_AF-A0A3B3YIJ9-F1
#
_entry.id   AF-A0A3B3YIJ9-F1
#
_cell.length_a   1.000
_cell.length_b   1.000
_cell.length_c   1.000
_cell.angle_alpha   90.00
_cell.angle_beta   90.00
_cell.angle_gamma   90.00
#
_symmetry.space_group_name_H-M   'P 1'
#
loop_
_entity.id
_entity.type
_entity.pdbx_description
1 polymer ?
#
loop_
_entity_poly.entity_id
_entity_poly.type
_entity_poly.pdbx_seq_one_letter_code
_entity_poly.pdbx_strand_id
1 'polypeptide(L)'
;MLTSLLAPKGSRSAKLLVEDMSAGSETTGDGEEEEDEEEFDWQLEQEVYTDRSEEELGTMQKYGFANQRSGVFGRLQEELSDVIDVKNPEETLASERRRARLEAEALAFSSDHYLADLFEDDEINRLVKFTPWWSKLSPSTEQKGESAVSFSDEEKEQLRKFTNRSFLLDKTSRCQAWLSLLDILLAYSYEVRSAEGEHNVESPWTIRKLSGTLCWLETYSCLRDVLVSFGRRVLCYPLYRHFALVALSVCDTAKILQSGKACVLKCLLDIHKVFRENDPAYILNDLYITDYCIWIQRVSSKKMLELASMLQHTLLQKKDLELELDELESAARIVVEEEEQASTESSSSDSSSESEESVAEEQGCSDSKQGGGETCKDSPSEPSSSPSSPIPALSSVALSPSVNRKAGVESSDSQGRRQLIQDLGRQMTEEMRISADSCSSGAGEMLFADE
;
A
#
# COMPACT_ATOMS: atom_id res chain seq x y z
N MET A 1 29.97 -41.69 -12.66
CA MET A 1 31.18 -41.41 -13.47
C MET A 1 30.89 -40.61 -14.76
N LEU A 2 29.67 -40.12 -15.01
CA LEU A 2 29.39 -39.23 -16.16
C LEU A 2 29.63 -37.74 -15.87
N THR A 3 29.50 -37.30 -14.61
CA THR A 3 29.66 -35.89 -14.20
C THR A 3 31.11 -35.39 -14.25
N SER A 4 32.09 -36.29 -14.20
CA SER A 4 33.52 -35.95 -14.26
C SER A 4 34.00 -35.59 -15.67
N LEU A 5 33.21 -35.87 -16.72
CA LEU A 5 33.53 -35.53 -18.11
C LEU A 5 33.00 -34.14 -18.52
N LEU A 6 32.13 -33.54 -17.70
CA LEU A 6 31.52 -32.23 -17.93
C LEU A 6 32.17 -31.12 -17.09
N ALA A 7 33.05 -31.46 -16.14
CA ALA A 7 33.81 -30.48 -15.38
C ALA A 7 35.01 -29.99 -16.22
N PRO A 8 35.14 -28.70 -16.52
CA PRO A 8 36.31 -28.18 -17.21
C PRO A 8 37.55 -28.32 -16.33
N LYS A 9 38.69 -28.52 -16.99
CA LYS A 9 39.99 -28.61 -16.32
C LYS A 9 40.39 -27.21 -15.88
N GLY A 10 40.04 -26.82 -14.66
CA GLY A 10 40.36 -25.50 -14.11
C GLY A 10 41.85 -25.15 -14.28
N SER A 11 42.10 -24.03 -14.94
CA SER A 11 43.40 -23.40 -15.10
C SER A 11 43.85 -22.85 -13.75
N ARG A 12 44.69 -23.60 -13.03
CA ARG A 12 45.43 -23.04 -11.89
C ARG A 12 46.55 -22.14 -12.42
N SER A 13 46.22 -20.89 -12.75
CA SER A 13 47.23 -19.86 -12.93
C SER A 13 46.78 -18.60 -12.21
N ALA A 14 47.33 -18.36 -11.02
CA ALA A 14 47.29 -17.03 -10.42
C ALA A 14 48.21 -16.13 -11.26
N LYS A 15 47.65 -15.40 -12.24
CA LYS A 15 48.36 -14.27 -12.84
C LYS A 15 48.58 -13.22 -11.74
N LEU A 16 49.81 -12.73 -11.64
CA LEU A 16 50.22 -11.69 -10.70
C LEU A 16 49.41 -10.41 -10.92
N LEU A 17 48.85 -9.87 -9.84
CA LEU A 17 48.21 -8.57 -9.79
C LEU A 17 49.30 -7.51 -10.07
N VAL A 18 49.25 -6.90 -11.25
CA VAL A 18 49.86 -5.63 -11.68
C VAL A 18 51.08 -5.15 -10.86
N GLU A 19 52.27 -5.19 -11.47
CA GLU A 19 53.41 -4.38 -11.05
C GLU A 19 53.62 -3.25 -12.07
N ASP A 20 53.22 -2.05 -11.71
CA ASP A 20 53.61 -0.82 -12.40
C ASP A 20 55.11 -0.58 -12.15
N MET A 21 55.93 -0.77 -13.18
CA MET A 21 57.27 -0.17 -13.21
C MET A 21 57.46 0.58 -14.53
N SER A 22 57.22 1.89 -14.44
CA SER A 22 57.77 2.88 -15.37
C SER A 22 59.30 2.73 -15.44
N ALA A 23 59.80 2.27 -16.58
CA ALA A 23 61.17 2.52 -17.06
C ALA A 23 61.20 2.29 -18.58
N GLY A 24 61.41 3.37 -19.33
CA GLY A 24 61.18 3.42 -20.77
C GLY A 24 62.11 2.58 -21.65
N SER A 25 61.61 2.30 -22.86
CA SER A 25 62.40 2.26 -24.09
C SER A 25 61.45 2.40 -25.27
N GLU A 26 61.76 3.33 -26.17
CA GLU A 26 61.11 3.50 -27.47
C GLU A 26 61.28 2.22 -28.30
N THR A 27 60.20 1.72 -28.92
CA THR A 27 60.21 1.09 -30.24
C THR A 27 58.81 1.00 -30.81
N THR A 28 58.68 1.48 -32.05
CA THR A 28 57.57 1.38 -32.99
C THR A 28 57.08 -0.05 -33.23
N GLY A 29 55.77 -0.24 -33.33
CA GLY A 29 55.16 -1.47 -33.86
C GLY A 29 53.65 -1.32 -33.97
N ASP A 30 53.16 -1.34 -35.22
CA ASP A 30 51.76 -1.46 -35.62
C ASP A 30 51.13 -2.64 -34.85
N GLY A 31 50.12 -2.36 -34.03
CA GLY A 31 49.45 -3.35 -33.19
C GLY A 31 47.95 -3.23 -33.41
N GLU A 32 47.41 -4.15 -34.19
CA GLU A 32 45.99 -4.45 -34.21
C GLU A 32 45.56 -4.65 -32.75
N GLU A 33 44.61 -3.85 -32.27
CA GLU A 33 43.91 -4.11 -31.01
C GLU A 33 43.10 -5.40 -31.24
N GLU A 34 43.75 -6.56 -31.13
CA GLU A 34 43.05 -7.76 -30.71
C GLU A 34 42.57 -7.45 -29.30
N GLU A 35 41.31 -7.02 -29.19
CA GLU A 35 40.58 -7.16 -27.94
C GLU A 35 40.76 -8.62 -27.54
N ASP A 36 41.63 -8.87 -26.56
CA ASP A 36 41.71 -10.13 -25.86
C ASP A 36 40.29 -10.37 -25.31
N GLU A 37 39.45 -11.04 -26.09
CA GLU A 37 38.25 -11.73 -25.64
C GLU A 37 38.76 -12.84 -24.70
N GLU A 38 39.29 -12.47 -23.53
CA GLU A 38 39.48 -13.39 -22.42
C GLU A 38 38.08 -13.97 -22.17
N GLU A 39 37.86 -15.19 -22.66
CA GLU A 39 36.62 -15.96 -22.57
C GLU A 39 36.09 -15.83 -21.14
N PHE A 40 35.11 -14.93 -20.95
CA PHE A 40 34.63 -14.59 -19.62
C PHE A 40 34.04 -15.86 -19.02
N ASP A 41 34.65 -16.33 -17.95
CA ASP A 41 34.25 -17.58 -17.32
C ASP A 41 32.90 -17.37 -16.62
N TRP A 42 31.83 -17.65 -17.35
CA TRP A 42 30.46 -17.62 -16.83
C TRP A 42 30.21 -18.70 -15.76
N GLN A 43 31.19 -19.53 -15.42
CA GLN A 43 31.06 -20.57 -14.41
C GLN A 43 31.37 -20.03 -13.02
N LEU A 44 30.32 -19.57 -12.35
CA LEU A 44 30.37 -19.26 -10.93
C LEU A 44 30.53 -20.56 -10.12
N GLU A 45 31.54 -20.63 -9.25
CA GLU A 45 31.70 -21.75 -8.32
C GLU A 45 30.52 -21.77 -7.35
N GLN A 46 29.66 -22.78 -7.49
CA GLN A 46 28.54 -22.98 -6.59
C GLN A 46 29.04 -23.63 -5.29
N GLU A 47 29.11 -22.86 -4.21
CA GLU A 47 29.41 -23.41 -2.89
C GLU A 47 28.21 -24.21 -2.35
N VAL A 48 28.47 -25.40 -1.80
CA VAL A 48 27.44 -26.20 -1.12
C VAL A 48 27.07 -25.51 0.18
N TYR A 49 25.80 -25.14 0.32
CA TYR A 49 25.30 -24.54 1.56
C TYR A 49 25.52 -25.47 2.75
N THR A 50 26.01 -24.88 3.86
CA THR A 50 26.19 -25.57 5.14
C THR A 50 25.12 -25.07 6.10
N ASP A 51 24.27 -25.97 6.60
CA ASP A 51 23.22 -25.62 7.56
C ASP A 51 23.83 -25.00 8.83
N ARG A 52 23.29 -23.85 9.25
CA ARG A 52 23.65 -23.22 10.53
C ARG A 52 23.16 -24.07 11.70
N SER A 53 23.91 -24.06 12.80
CA SER A 53 23.58 -24.84 13.99
C SER A 53 22.32 -24.30 14.69
N GLU A 54 21.58 -25.17 15.39
CA GLU A 54 20.36 -24.77 16.13
C GLU A 54 20.63 -23.69 17.20
N GLU A 55 21.84 -23.64 17.74
CA GLU A 55 22.29 -22.66 18.73
C GLU A 55 22.43 -21.26 18.13
N GLU A 56 22.98 -21.15 16.91
CA GLU A 56 23.07 -19.89 16.16
C GLU A 56 21.67 -19.38 15.79
N LEU A 57 20.78 -20.26 15.34
CA LEU A 57 19.38 -19.93 15.03
C LEU A 57 18.59 -19.44 16.25
N GLY A 58 18.94 -19.92 17.45
CA GLY A 58 18.34 -19.51 18.71
C GLY A 58 18.70 -18.08 19.13
N THR A 59 19.86 -17.58 18.71
CA THR A 59 20.32 -16.20 19.00
C THR A 59 19.73 -15.15 18.05
N MET A 60 19.21 -15.59 16.91
CA MET A 60 18.66 -14.72 15.89
C MET A 60 17.28 -14.17 16.24
N GLN A 61 16.97 -13.01 15.68
CA GLN A 61 15.64 -12.44 15.76
C GLN A 61 14.67 -13.26 14.91
N LYS A 62 13.51 -13.56 15.50
CA LYS A 62 12.46 -14.34 14.85
C LYS A 62 11.54 -13.45 14.02
N TYR A 63 10.78 -14.09 13.14
CA TYR A 63 9.75 -13.50 12.29
C TYR A 63 8.79 -14.62 11.81
N GLY A 64 7.96 -14.34 10.81
CA GLY A 64 7.05 -15.33 10.24
C GLY A 64 5.81 -15.55 11.09
N PHE A 65 5.03 -16.57 10.72
CA PHE A 65 3.82 -16.95 11.44
C PHE A 65 4.10 -17.10 12.95
N ALA A 66 3.35 -16.33 13.75
CA ALA A 66 3.43 -16.32 15.21
C ALA A 66 4.85 -16.10 15.79
N ASN A 67 5.74 -15.44 15.03
CA ASN A 67 7.13 -15.16 15.39
C ASN A 67 7.97 -16.43 15.65
N GLN A 68 7.77 -17.48 14.85
CA GLN A 68 8.39 -18.80 15.03
C GLN A 68 9.49 -19.16 14.02
N ARG A 69 9.68 -18.37 12.96
CA ARG A 69 10.68 -18.62 11.92
C ARG A 69 11.96 -17.82 12.17
N SER A 70 13.10 -18.38 11.78
CA SER A 70 14.43 -17.75 11.74
C SER A 70 15.31 -18.51 10.74
N GLY A 71 16.39 -17.90 10.24
CA GLY A 71 17.40 -18.55 9.39
C GLY A 71 17.03 -18.70 7.91
N VAL A 72 15.94 -18.07 7.46
CA VAL A 72 15.48 -18.13 6.06
C VAL A 72 16.13 -17.02 5.23
N PHE A 73 16.38 -15.85 5.82
CA PHE A 73 16.92 -14.70 5.07
C PHE A 73 18.40 -14.85 4.76
N GLY A 74 19.15 -15.61 5.55
CA GLY A 74 20.53 -15.97 5.20
C GLY A 74 20.65 -16.81 3.92
N ARG A 75 19.58 -17.50 3.49
CA ARG A 75 19.57 -18.35 2.29
C ARG A 75 19.07 -17.64 1.03
N LEU A 76 18.07 -16.77 1.19
CA LEU A 76 17.30 -16.17 0.08
C LEU A 76 17.41 -14.64 0.11
N GLN A 77 18.54 -14.09 0.56
CA GLN A 77 18.68 -12.65 0.79
C GLN A 77 18.40 -11.82 -0.47
N GLU A 78 18.89 -12.27 -1.62
CA GLU A 78 18.71 -11.59 -2.92
C GLU A 78 17.25 -11.59 -3.39
N GLU A 79 16.54 -12.72 -3.28
CA GLU A 79 15.11 -12.78 -3.64
C GLU A 79 14.25 -11.97 -2.65
N LEU A 80 14.65 -11.94 -1.37
CA LEU A 80 13.87 -11.31 -0.31
C LEU A 80 14.08 -9.80 -0.20
N SER A 81 15.21 -9.25 -0.64
CA SER A 81 15.43 -7.80 -0.65
C SER A 81 14.41 -7.05 -1.51
N ASP A 82 13.84 -7.70 -2.52
CA ASP A 82 12.81 -7.12 -3.39
C ASP A 82 11.39 -7.26 -2.81
N VAL A 83 11.23 -8.03 -1.73
CA VAL A 83 9.95 -8.35 -1.08
C VAL A 83 9.76 -7.57 0.21
N ILE A 84 10.81 -7.48 1.02
CA ILE A 84 10.78 -6.88 2.36
C ILE A 84 11.58 -5.57 2.41
N ASP A 85 11.14 -4.66 3.27
CA ASP A 85 11.78 -3.35 3.46
C ASP A 85 12.89 -3.38 4.53
N VAL A 86 13.04 -4.51 5.23
CA VAL A 86 14.05 -4.70 6.27
C VAL A 86 15.32 -5.26 5.66
N LYS A 87 16.43 -4.52 5.77
CA LYS A 87 17.72 -4.95 5.22
C LYS A 87 18.23 -6.26 5.83
N ASN A 88 18.32 -6.32 7.17
CA ASN A 88 18.85 -7.48 7.92
C ASN A 88 17.82 -7.95 8.97
N PRO A 89 16.80 -8.73 8.59
CA PRO A 89 15.73 -9.12 9.50
C PRO A 89 16.20 -10.02 10.66
N GLU A 90 17.26 -10.82 10.48
CA GLU A 90 17.74 -11.75 11.51
C GLU A 90 18.57 -11.07 12.63
N GLU A 91 19.12 -9.89 12.36
CA GLU A 91 19.95 -9.11 13.30
C GLU A 91 19.21 -7.91 13.90
N THR A 92 18.21 -7.39 13.20
CA THR A 92 17.46 -6.20 13.63
C THR A 92 16.41 -6.53 14.69
N LEU A 93 16.45 -5.77 15.79
CA LEU A 93 15.48 -5.91 16.86
C LEU A 93 14.08 -5.44 16.41
N ALA A 94 13.02 -6.01 16.98
CA ALA A 94 11.64 -5.63 16.64
C ALA A 94 11.36 -4.12 16.84
N SER A 95 11.95 -3.51 17.87
CA SER A 95 11.85 -2.06 18.12
C SER A 95 12.56 -1.22 17.05
N GLU A 96 13.70 -1.70 16.54
CA GLU A 96 14.46 -1.03 15.49
C GLU A 96 13.73 -1.11 14.16
N ARG A 97 13.14 -2.27 13.83
CA ARG A 97 12.26 -2.44 12.66
C ARG A 97 11.10 -1.44 12.70
N ARG A 98 10.42 -1.31 13.85
CA ARG A 98 9.33 -0.34 14.04
C ARG A 98 9.80 1.10 13.82
N ARG A 99 10.94 1.49 14.40
CA ARG A 99 11.48 2.86 14.24
C ARG A 99 11.83 3.15 12.78
N ALA A 100 12.54 2.24 12.12
CA ALA A 100 12.91 2.38 10.72
C ALA A 100 11.68 2.44 9.80
N ARG A 101 10.63 1.66 10.11
CA ARG A 101 9.34 1.74 9.40
C ARG A 101 8.72 3.13 9.50
N LEU A 102 8.59 3.67 10.71
CA LEU A 102 7.97 4.97 10.93
C LEU A 102 8.71 6.09 10.20
N GLU A 103 10.04 6.03 10.19
CA GLU A 103 10.90 6.95 9.43
C GLU A 103 10.69 6.81 7.92
N ALA A 104 10.68 5.57 7.40
CA ALA A 104 10.43 5.32 5.98
C ALA A 104 9.04 5.76 5.52
N GLU A 105 8.02 5.59 6.37
CA GLU A 105 6.65 6.07 6.10
C GLU A 105 6.58 7.60 6.11
N ALA A 106 7.22 8.26 7.08
CA ALA A 106 7.27 9.72 7.14
C ALA A 106 7.97 10.32 5.90
N LEU A 107 9.00 9.64 5.39
CA LEU A 107 9.69 10.04 4.15
C LEU A 107 8.88 9.75 2.88
N ALA A 108 8.07 8.69 2.88
CA ALA A 108 7.26 8.30 1.73
C ALA A 108 5.96 9.12 1.62
N PHE A 109 5.47 9.68 2.73
CA PHE A 109 4.26 10.49 2.74
C PHE A 109 4.44 11.74 1.88
N SER A 110 3.49 11.96 0.98
CA SER A 110 3.44 13.14 0.10
C SER A 110 2.14 13.88 0.40
N SER A 111 2.26 15.11 0.93
CA SER A 111 1.13 16.00 1.19
C SER A 111 0.34 16.28 -0.10
N ASP A 112 1.05 16.52 -1.20
CA ASP A 112 0.46 16.96 -2.45
C ASP A 112 -0.37 15.84 -3.07
N HIS A 113 0.14 14.60 -3.05
CA HIS A 113 -0.62 13.44 -3.54
C HIS A 113 -1.84 13.16 -2.66
N TYR A 114 -1.68 13.25 -1.33
CA TYR A 114 -2.81 13.08 -0.42
C TYR A 114 -3.92 14.11 -0.67
N LEU A 115 -3.57 15.38 -0.87
CA LEU A 115 -4.54 16.44 -1.15
C LEU A 115 -5.15 16.28 -2.55
N ALA A 116 -4.38 15.85 -3.55
CA ALA A 116 -4.91 15.55 -4.87
C ALA A 116 -6.03 14.49 -4.79
N ASP A 117 -5.79 13.36 -4.11
CA ASP A 117 -6.80 12.32 -3.92
C ASP A 117 -8.00 12.75 -3.05
N LEU A 118 -7.85 13.81 -2.25
CA LEU A 118 -8.92 14.36 -1.44
C LEU A 118 -9.85 15.29 -2.23
N PHE A 119 -9.31 16.10 -3.13
CA PHE A 119 -10.09 17.08 -3.91
C PHE A 119 -10.52 16.52 -5.28
N GLU A 120 -9.74 15.63 -5.89
CA GLU A 120 -10.05 14.92 -7.13
C GLU A 120 -10.63 13.52 -6.81
N ASP A 121 -11.79 13.50 -6.15
CA ASP A 121 -12.31 12.30 -5.49
C ASP A 121 -13.20 11.39 -6.36
N ASP A 122 -13.30 11.62 -7.67
CA ASP A 122 -14.16 10.85 -8.58
C ASP A 122 -13.84 9.35 -8.58
N GLU A 123 -12.56 9.03 -8.73
CA GLU A 123 -12.04 7.65 -8.69
C GLU A 123 -12.24 7.04 -7.30
N ILE A 124 -11.92 7.80 -6.25
CA ILE A 124 -12.09 7.38 -4.85
C ILE A 124 -13.57 7.05 -4.56
N ASN A 125 -14.49 7.89 -5.04
CA ASN A 125 -15.92 7.72 -4.88
C ASN A 125 -16.42 6.45 -5.59
N ARG A 126 -15.84 6.07 -6.75
CA ARG A 126 -16.12 4.78 -7.39
C ARG A 126 -15.70 3.63 -6.48
N LEU A 127 -14.49 3.66 -5.94
CA LEU A 127 -13.95 2.61 -5.06
C LEU A 127 -14.70 2.51 -3.72
N VAL A 128 -15.18 3.63 -3.18
CA VAL A 128 -16.02 3.68 -1.98
C VAL A 128 -17.37 3.00 -2.23
N LYS A 129 -17.98 3.21 -3.39
CA LYS A 129 -19.27 2.60 -3.79
C LYS A 129 -19.14 1.12 -4.13
N PHE A 130 -17.95 0.65 -4.49
CA PHE A 130 -17.71 -0.77 -4.75
C PHE A 130 -18.10 -1.63 -3.54
N THR A 131 -18.79 -2.74 -3.83
CA THR A 131 -19.30 -3.67 -2.82
C THR A 131 -18.58 -5.01 -2.96
N PRO A 132 -17.65 -5.34 -2.04
CA PRO A 132 -16.94 -6.60 -2.08
C PRO A 132 -17.85 -7.82 -1.91
N TRP A 133 -17.41 -8.97 -2.41
CA TRP A 133 -18.19 -10.21 -2.43
C TRP A 133 -18.63 -10.69 -1.04
N TRP A 134 -17.83 -10.46 0.00
CA TRP A 134 -18.17 -10.81 1.39
C TRP A 134 -19.32 -9.97 1.97
N SER A 135 -19.65 -8.81 1.38
CA SER A 135 -20.78 -7.99 1.84
C SER A 135 -22.12 -8.69 1.68
N LYS A 136 -22.21 -9.69 0.79
CA LYS A 136 -23.41 -10.49 0.54
C LYS A 136 -23.56 -11.64 1.55
N LEU A 137 -22.53 -11.92 2.34
CA LEU A 137 -22.57 -12.97 3.35
C LEU A 137 -23.34 -12.48 4.57
N SER A 138 -24.36 -13.24 4.98
CA SER A 138 -25.07 -12.93 6.22
C SER A 138 -24.25 -13.39 7.43
N PRO A 139 -24.26 -12.64 8.54
CA PRO A 139 -23.63 -13.07 9.80
C PRO A 139 -24.46 -14.22 10.36
N SER A 140 -24.18 -15.44 9.91
CA SER A 140 -24.95 -16.62 10.28
C SER A 140 -24.34 -17.31 11.50
N THR A 141 -25.19 -17.58 12.49
CA THR A 141 -24.96 -18.53 13.59
C THR A 141 -24.30 -19.82 13.05
N GLU A 142 -23.37 -20.35 13.83
CA GLU A 142 -22.29 -21.32 13.52
C GLU A 142 -22.56 -22.47 12.53
N GLN A 143 -23.82 -22.82 12.24
CA GLN A 143 -24.19 -23.91 11.32
C GLN A 143 -24.49 -23.48 9.87
N LYS A 144 -24.75 -22.18 9.59
CA LYS A 144 -25.05 -21.71 8.22
C LYS A 144 -23.91 -20.92 7.56
N GLY A 145 -23.00 -20.33 8.34
CA GLY A 145 -21.88 -19.53 7.82
C GLY A 145 -20.85 -20.34 7.04
N GLU A 146 -20.55 -21.56 7.48
CA GLU A 146 -19.62 -22.45 6.76
C GLU A 146 -20.17 -22.91 5.41
N SER A 147 -21.50 -22.96 5.26
CA SER A 147 -22.17 -23.37 4.02
C SER A 147 -22.42 -22.23 3.03
N ALA A 148 -22.16 -20.97 3.43
CA ALA A 148 -22.37 -19.79 2.59
C ALA A 148 -21.17 -19.48 1.68
N VAL A 149 -19.97 -19.94 2.05
CA VAL A 149 -18.74 -19.70 1.29
C VAL A 149 -18.39 -20.97 0.50
N SER A 150 -18.50 -20.90 -0.83
CA SER A 150 -18.10 -21.99 -1.71
C SER A 150 -16.62 -21.88 -2.08
N PHE A 151 -15.95 -23.04 -2.08
CA PHE A 151 -14.58 -23.16 -2.56
C PHE A 151 -14.54 -23.66 -4.01
N SER A 152 -13.69 -23.07 -4.84
CA SER A 152 -13.37 -23.54 -6.18
C SER A 152 -12.60 -24.86 -6.11
N ASP A 153 -12.48 -25.56 -7.25
CA ASP A 153 -11.77 -26.83 -7.28
C ASP A 153 -10.25 -26.63 -7.13
N GLU A 154 -9.72 -25.52 -7.62
CA GLU A 154 -8.33 -25.09 -7.43
C GLU A 154 -8.04 -24.79 -5.95
N GLU A 155 -8.95 -24.07 -5.27
CA GLU A 155 -8.86 -23.80 -3.83
C GLU A 155 -8.84 -25.10 -3.02
N LYS A 156 -9.72 -26.05 -3.36
CA LYS A 156 -9.75 -27.38 -2.71
C LYS A 156 -8.48 -28.18 -2.98
N GLU A 157 -7.95 -28.14 -4.20
CA GLU A 157 -6.69 -28.81 -4.52
C GLU A 157 -5.52 -28.22 -3.73
N GLN A 158 -5.48 -26.89 -3.59
CA GLN A 158 -4.46 -26.24 -2.78
C GLN A 158 -4.58 -26.63 -1.30
N LEU A 159 -5.80 -26.69 -0.75
CA LEU A 159 -6.01 -27.16 0.62
C LEU A 159 -5.52 -28.60 0.84
N ARG A 160 -5.59 -29.46 -0.18
CA ARG A 160 -5.05 -30.83 -0.11
C ARG A 160 -3.53 -30.88 -0.10
N LYS A 161 -2.86 -29.87 -0.67
CA LYS A 161 -1.39 -29.75 -0.67
C LYS A 161 -0.85 -29.32 0.70
N PHE A 162 -1.67 -28.67 1.52
CA PHE A 162 -1.26 -28.26 2.86
C PHE A 162 -1.12 -29.45 3.80
N THR A 163 0.02 -29.51 4.49
CA THR A 163 0.27 -30.54 5.49
C THR A 163 -0.56 -30.27 6.76
N ASN A 164 -1.16 -31.31 7.33
CA ASN A 164 -2.01 -31.18 8.50
C ASN A 164 -1.17 -31.02 9.78
N ARG A 165 -0.81 -29.78 10.14
CA ARG A 165 0.03 -29.45 11.31
C ARG A 165 -0.77 -28.86 12.46
N SER A 166 -0.37 -29.20 13.69
CA SER A 166 -0.87 -28.56 14.92
C SER A 166 0.12 -27.52 15.43
N PHE A 167 -0.34 -26.30 15.65
CA PHE A 167 0.47 -25.23 16.22
C PHE A 167 0.30 -25.17 17.74
N LEU A 168 1.38 -25.37 18.47
CA LEU A 168 1.43 -25.17 19.93
C LEU A 168 1.90 -23.74 20.21
N LEU A 169 0.94 -22.82 20.27
CA LEU A 169 1.21 -21.40 20.53
C LEU A 169 0.99 -21.07 22.01
N ASP A 170 1.96 -20.41 22.63
CA ASP A 170 1.78 -19.76 23.93
C ASP A 170 0.77 -18.61 23.82
N LYS A 171 0.44 -17.98 24.95
CA LYS A 171 -0.53 -16.88 24.96
C LYS A 171 -0.04 -15.69 24.12
N THR A 172 1.26 -15.39 24.17
CA THR A 172 1.85 -14.23 23.50
C THR A 172 1.89 -14.43 21.98
N SER A 173 2.44 -15.54 21.49
CA SER A 173 2.48 -15.84 20.06
C SER A 173 1.08 -16.00 19.47
N ARG A 174 0.10 -16.46 20.26
CA ARG A 174 -1.30 -16.51 19.81
C ARG A 174 -1.91 -15.11 19.65
N CYS A 175 -1.64 -14.20 20.58
CA CYS A 175 -2.05 -12.81 20.45
C CYS A 175 -1.38 -12.16 19.24
N GLN A 176 -0.08 -12.38 19.05
CA GLN A 176 0.65 -11.91 17.87
C GLN A 176 0.04 -12.44 16.59
N ALA A 177 -0.20 -13.76 16.48
CA ALA A 177 -0.81 -14.39 15.30
C ALA A 177 -2.15 -13.76 14.92
N TRP A 178 -3.00 -13.40 15.90
CA TRP A 178 -4.25 -12.70 15.62
C TRP A 178 -4.06 -11.29 15.10
N LEU A 179 -3.11 -10.53 15.67
CA LEU A 179 -2.84 -9.15 15.26
C LEU A 179 -2.19 -9.10 13.87
N SER A 180 -1.27 -10.00 13.57
CA SER A 180 -0.65 -10.12 12.25
C SER A 180 -1.62 -10.69 11.19
N LEU A 181 -2.52 -11.61 11.56
CA LEU A 181 -3.61 -12.02 10.67
C LEU A 181 -4.49 -10.82 10.30
N LEU A 182 -4.84 -9.99 11.30
CA LEU A 182 -5.65 -8.81 11.07
C LEU A 182 -4.96 -7.81 10.12
N ASP A 183 -3.66 -7.56 10.33
CA ASP A 183 -2.85 -6.69 9.47
C ASP A 183 -2.85 -7.16 8.00
N ILE A 184 -2.70 -8.47 7.77
CA ILE A 184 -2.76 -9.07 6.43
C ILE A 184 -4.16 -8.92 5.81
N LEU A 185 -5.23 -9.17 6.58
CA LEU A 185 -6.60 -9.04 6.11
C LEU A 185 -6.98 -7.58 5.78
N LEU A 186 -6.47 -6.61 6.55
CA LEU A 186 -6.66 -5.19 6.25
C LEU A 186 -6.06 -4.83 4.89
N ALA A 187 -4.81 -5.22 4.65
CA ALA A 187 -4.13 -5.02 3.37
C ALA A 187 -4.89 -5.67 2.20
N TYR A 188 -5.37 -6.90 2.38
CA TYR A 188 -6.18 -7.58 1.37
C TYR A 188 -7.54 -6.92 1.13
N SER A 189 -8.22 -6.47 2.19
CA SER A 189 -9.52 -5.80 2.06
C SER A 189 -9.41 -4.48 1.30
N TYR A 190 -8.31 -3.75 1.50
CA TYR A 190 -7.98 -2.59 0.69
C TYR A 190 -7.75 -2.99 -0.77
N GLU A 191 -6.91 -4.00 -1.02
CA GLU A 191 -6.55 -4.42 -2.37
C GLU A 191 -7.78 -4.80 -3.20
N VAL A 192 -8.69 -5.58 -2.63
CA VAL A 192 -9.94 -5.96 -3.29
C VAL A 192 -10.81 -4.76 -3.64
N ARG A 193 -10.76 -3.68 -2.85
CA ARG A 193 -11.45 -2.43 -3.20
C ARG A 193 -10.73 -1.69 -4.31
N SER A 194 -9.44 -1.46 -4.17
CA SER A 194 -8.65 -0.72 -5.16
C SER A 194 -8.61 -1.40 -6.52
N ALA A 195 -8.71 -2.72 -6.55
CA ALA A 195 -8.75 -3.52 -7.77
C ALA A 195 -10.18 -3.95 -8.18
N GLU A 196 -11.22 -3.43 -7.50
CA GLU A 196 -12.64 -3.71 -7.78
C GLU A 196 -12.98 -5.22 -7.87
N GLY A 197 -12.22 -6.05 -7.13
CA GLY A 197 -12.38 -7.49 -7.05
C GLY A 197 -11.52 -8.33 -7.99
N GLU A 198 -10.76 -7.72 -8.90
CA GLU A 198 -9.92 -8.42 -9.87
C GLU A 198 -8.44 -8.06 -9.69
N HIS A 199 -7.62 -9.03 -9.29
CA HIS A 199 -6.19 -8.82 -9.08
C HIS A 199 -5.46 -8.48 -10.37
N ASN A 200 -4.46 -7.61 -10.26
CA ASN A 200 -3.57 -7.18 -11.32
C ASN A 200 -2.09 -7.42 -10.92
N VAL A 201 -1.15 -6.95 -11.74
CA VAL A 201 0.29 -7.15 -11.52
C VAL A 201 0.83 -6.45 -10.27
N GLU A 202 0.14 -5.41 -9.79
CA GLU A 202 0.49 -4.66 -8.58
C GLU A 202 -0.17 -5.23 -7.32
N SER A 203 -1.17 -6.11 -7.43
CA SER A 203 -1.84 -6.70 -6.28
C SER A 203 -0.89 -7.38 -5.27
N PRO A 204 0.12 -8.18 -5.69
CA PRO A 204 1.12 -8.69 -4.76
C PRO A 204 1.87 -7.58 -4.04
N TRP A 205 2.19 -6.49 -4.75
CA TRP A 205 2.89 -5.33 -4.21
C TRP A 205 2.03 -4.55 -3.22
N THR A 206 0.76 -4.30 -3.53
CA THR A 206 -0.15 -3.59 -2.63
C THR A 206 -0.37 -4.36 -1.34
N ILE A 207 -0.66 -5.67 -1.42
CA ILE A 207 -0.90 -6.49 -0.22
C ILE A 207 0.35 -6.52 0.67
N ARG A 208 1.54 -6.77 0.10
CA ARG A 208 2.78 -6.84 0.88
C ARG A 208 3.14 -5.47 1.47
N LYS A 209 2.98 -4.39 0.69
CA LYS A 209 3.36 -3.04 1.12
C LYS A 209 2.37 -2.42 2.08
N LEU A 210 1.11 -2.84 2.12
CA LEU A 210 0.17 -2.32 3.13
C LEU A 210 0.21 -3.11 4.45
N SER A 211 0.66 -4.36 4.43
CA SER A 211 0.83 -5.16 5.64
C SER A 211 2.23 -4.97 6.24
N GLY A 212 2.33 -4.29 7.39
CA GLY A 212 3.59 -4.15 8.13
C GLY A 212 4.18 -5.49 8.59
N THR A 213 3.33 -6.51 8.78
CA THR A 213 3.76 -7.90 9.04
C THR A 213 4.55 -8.48 7.86
N LEU A 214 4.11 -8.25 6.62
CA LEU A 214 4.71 -8.86 5.45
C LEU A 214 5.98 -8.13 5.00
N CYS A 215 5.95 -6.81 4.89
CA CYS A 215 7.09 -6.03 4.40
C CYS A 215 8.11 -5.66 5.50
N TRP A 216 7.66 -5.36 6.72
CA TRP A 216 8.54 -4.94 7.83
C TRP A 216 8.79 -6.03 8.87
N LEU A 217 8.18 -7.21 8.72
CA LEU A 217 8.22 -8.30 9.70
C LEU A 217 7.89 -7.79 11.12
N GLU A 218 6.94 -6.85 11.20
CA GLU A 218 6.59 -6.20 12.44
C GLU A 218 5.80 -7.15 13.35
N THR A 219 6.05 -7.02 14.66
CA THR A 219 5.22 -7.65 15.68
C THR A 219 4.44 -6.56 16.42
N TYR A 220 3.12 -6.71 16.43
CA TYR A 220 2.23 -5.74 17.05
C TYR A 220 1.93 -6.11 18.50
N SER A 221 1.77 -5.08 19.33
CA SER A 221 1.47 -5.22 20.76
C SER A 221 -0.03 -5.11 21.05
N CYS A 222 -0.75 -4.33 20.24
CA CYS A 222 -2.17 -4.07 20.40
C CYS A 222 -2.85 -3.80 19.06
N LEU A 223 -4.18 -3.82 19.07
CA LEU A 223 -5.03 -3.56 17.90
C LEU A 223 -4.83 -2.16 17.31
N ARG A 224 -4.64 -1.15 18.18
CA ARG A 224 -4.46 0.24 17.76
C ARG A 224 -3.21 0.39 16.89
N ASP A 225 -2.09 -0.21 17.29
CA ASP A 225 -0.83 -0.20 16.53
C ASP A 225 -1.02 -0.75 15.11
N VAL A 226 -1.80 -1.83 14.96
CA VAL A 226 -2.10 -2.44 13.64
C VAL A 226 -2.85 -1.45 12.76
N LEU A 227 -3.89 -0.81 13.30
CA LEU A 227 -4.72 0.13 12.55
C LEU A 227 -3.95 1.39 12.15
N VAL A 228 -3.12 1.93 13.05
CA VAL A 228 -2.27 3.09 12.76
C VAL A 228 -1.23 2.72 11.70
N SER A 229 -0.57 1.56 11.84
CA SER A 229 0.38 1.05 10.84
C SER A 229 -0.27 0.94 9.46
N PHE A 230 -1.38 0.21 9.35
CA PHE A 230 -2.12 0.06 8.11
C PHE A 230 -2.58 1.41 7.52
N GLY A 231 -3.18 2.27 8.34
CA GLY A 231 -3.69 3.57 7.91
C GLY A 231 -2.59 4.49 7.38
N ARG A 232 -1.45 4.58 8.07
CA ARG A 232 -0.28 5.34 7.58
C ARG A 232 0.17 4.84 6.22
N ARG A 233 0.31 3.53 6.05
CA ARG A 233 0.82 2.91 4.82
C ARG A 233 -0.12 3.12 3.63
N VAL A 234 -1.44 3.06 3.84
CA VAL A 234 -2.44 3.40 2.80
C VAL A 234 -2.30 4.84 2.33
N LEU A 235 -1.94 5.78 3.21
CA LEU A 235 -1.76 7.18 2.84
C LEU A 235 -0.37 7.50 2.28
N CYS A 236 0.58 6.55 2.32
CA CYS A 236 1.96 6.76 1.87
C CYS A 236 2.28 6.09 0.53
N TYR A 237 1.77 4.88 0.30
CA TYR A 237 2.31 4.01 -0.76
C TYR A 237 1.42 3.80 -1.99
N PRO A 238 0.16 3.34 -1.85
CA PRO A 238 -0.62 2.88 -3.00
C PRO A 238 -1.03 4.04 -3.92
N LEU A 239 -1.65 3.68 -5.04
CA LEU A 239 -2.19 4.62 -6.02
C LEU A 239 -3.28 5.53 -5.44
N TYR A 240 -4.13 5.02 -4.55
CA TYR A 240 -5.28 5.75 -4.00
C TYR A 240 -5.13 6.00 -2.49
N ARG A 241 -4.78 7.22 -2.10
CA ARG A 241 -4.35 7.59 -0.74
C ARG A 241 -5.43 8.37 -0.02
N HIS A 242 -6.53 7.69 0.29
CA HIS A 242 -7.68 8.34 0.92
C HIS A 242 -8.10 7.69 2.24
N PHE A 243 -8.36 8.50 3.27
CA PHE A 243 -8.68 8.01 4.62
C PHE A 243 -9.99 7.22 4.67
N ALA A 244 -10.96 7.52 3.78
CA ALA A 244 -12.20 6.73 3.71
C ALA A 244 -11.94 5.27 3.31
N LEU A 245 -10.95 5.00 2.45
CA LEU A 245 -10.57 3.63 2.07
C LEU A 245 -9.99 2.86 3.25
N VAL A 246 -9.25 3.55 4.14
CA VAL A 246 -8.79 2.96 5.42
C VAL A 246 -9.97 2.53 6.27
N ALA A 247 -10.92 3.45 6.51
CA ALA A 247 -12.10 3.19 7.34
C ALA A 247 -12.98 2.05 6.77
N LEU A 248 -13.16 2.01 5.45
CA LEU A 248 -13.92 0.95 4.78
C LEU A 248 -13.20 -0.41 4.85
N SER A 249 -11.89 -0.45 4.69
CA SER A 249 -11.08 -1.67 4.82
C SER A 249 -11.17 -2.25 6.24
N VAL A 250 -11.19 -1.40 7.27
CA VAL A 250 -11.44 -1.80 8.66
C VAL A 250 -12.85 -2.40 8.83
N CYS A 251 -13.87 -1.75 8.26
CA CYS A 251 -15.24 -2.26 8.28
C CYS A 251 -15.38 -3.60 7.56
N ASP A 252 -14.73 -3.76 6.41
CA ASP A 252 -14.75 -4.99 5.62
C ASP A 252 -14.03 -6.13 6.33
N THR A 253 -12.88 -5.85 6.92
CA THR A 253 -12.15 -6.84 7.71
C THR A 253 -13.00 -7.31 8.89
N ALA A 254 -13.76 -6.42 9.53
CA ALA A 254 -14.72 -6.82 10.56
C ALA A 254 -15.82 -7.75 10.02
N LYS A 255 -16.36 -7.46 8.83
CA LYS A 255 -17.37 -8.32 8.16
C LYS A 255 -16.80 -9.67 7.75
N ILE A 256 -15.56 -9.72 7.25
CA ILE A 256 -14.86 -10.96 6.91
C ILE A 256 -14.74 -11.85 8.15
N LEU A 257 -14.32 -11.29 9.28
CA LEU A 257 -14.24 -12.01 10.55
C LEU A 257 -15.64 -12.47 11.06
N GLN A 258 -16.68 -11.64 10.90
CA GLN A 258 -18.05 -11.99 11.28
C GLN A 258 -18.66 -13.11 10.42
N SER A 259 -18.24 -13.20 9.16
CA SER A 259 -18.68 -14.23 8.22
C SER A 259 -18.08 -15.61 8.53
N GLY A 260 -17.08 -15.66 9.42
CA GLY A 260 -16.52 -16.89 9.98
C GLY A 260 -15.28 -17.41 9.25
N LYS A 261 -14.77 -18.56 9.74
CA LYS A 261 -13.46 -19.09 9.35
C LYS A 261 -13.35 -19.43 7.86
N ALA A 262 -14.44 -19.88 7.25
CA ALA A 262 -14.46 -20.20 5.82
C ALA A 262 -14.23 -18.95 4.96
N CYS A 263 -14.79 -17.80 5.34
CA CYS A 263 -14.57 -16.53 4.65
C CYS A 263 -13.11 -16.07 4.79
N VAL A 264 -12.57 -16.08 6.01
CA VAL A 264 -11.15 -15.76 6.25
C VAL A 264 -10.22 -16.69 5.47
N LEU A 265 -10.50 -18.00 5.47
CA LEU A 265 -9.72 -18.98 4.73
C LEU A 265 -9.76 -18.71 3.23
N LYS A 266 -10.92 -18.32 2.68
CA LYS A 266 -11.04 -17.96 1.26
C LYS A 266 -10.20 -16.73 0.93
N CYS A 267 -10.21 -15.70 1.77
CA CYS A 267 -9.33 -14.53 1.59
C CYS A 267 -7.84 -14.93 1.62
N LEU A 268 -7.44 -15.79 2.57
CA LEU A 268 -6.05 -16.26 2.67
C LEU A 268 -5.62 -17.12 1.47
N LEU A 269 -6.51 -17.95 0.94
CA LEU A 269 -6.23 -18.74 -0.28
C LEU A 269 -6.06 -17.85 -1.51
N ASP A 270 -6.83 -16.77 -1.60
CA ASP A 270 -6.71 -15.79 -2.67
C ASP A 270 -5.38 -15.04 -2.59
N ILE A 271 -4.99 -14.55 -1.40
CA ILE A 271 -3.65 -13.99 -1.16
C ILE A 271 -2.55 -15.00 -1.52
N HIS A 272 -2.73 -16.27 -1.12
CA HIS A 272 -1.77 -17.31 -1.44
C HIS A 272 -1.59 -17.48 -2.95
N LYS A 273 -2.70 -17.44 -3.71
CA LYS A 273 -2.65 -17.51 -5.16
C LYS A 273 -1.88 -16.33 -5.74
N VAL A 274 -2.23 -15.10 -5.35
CA VAL A 274 -1.58 -13.85 -5.78
C VAL A 274 -0.06 -13.91 -5.55
N PHE A 275 0.39 -14.36 -4.38
CA PHE A 275 1.82 -14.47 -4.09
C PHE A 275 2.51 -15.63 -4.81
N ARG A 276 1.81 -16.72 -5.14
CA ARG A 276 2.41 -17.84 -5.88
C ARG A 276 2.71 -17.45 -7.33
N GLU A 277 1.89 -16.59 -7.92
CA GLU A 277 2.03 -16.14 -9.30
C GLU A 277 3.11 -15.05 -9.45
N ASN A 278 3.69 -14.57 -8.34
CA ASN A 278 4.73 -13.55 -8.31
C ASN A 278 6.07 -14.13 -7.81
N ASP A 279 7.09 -14.11 -8.68
CA ASP A 279 8.38 -14.77 -8.48
C ASP A 279 9.15 -14.41 -7.20
N PRO A 280 9.10 -13.17 -6.66
CA PRO A 280 9.73 -12.90 -5.36
C PRO A 280 8.75 -13.11 -4.18
N ALA A 281 7.44 -12.86 -4.35
CA ALA A 281 6.49 -12.88 -3.23
C ALA A 281 6.09 -14.27 -2.73
N TYR A 282 6.34 -15.36 -3.49
CA TYR A 282 5.93 -16.72 -3.09
C TYR A 282 6.49 -17.13 -1.72
N ILE A 283 7.65 -16.60 -1.32
CA ILE A 283 8.29 -16.92 -0.04
C ILE A 283 7.41 -16.49 1.15
N LEU A 284 6.59 -15.44 0.98
CA LEU A 284 5.64 -15.01 2.01
C LEU A 284 4.54 -16.06 2.26
N ASN A 285 4.25 -16.92 1.28
CA ASN A 285 3.36 -18.05 1.50
C ASN A 285 3.95 -19.06 2.48
N ASP A 286 5.25 -19.32 2.38
CA ASP A 286 5.95 -20.26 3.26
C ASP A 286 6.22 -19.67 4.65
N LEU A 287 6.48 -18.35 4.72
CA LEU A 287 6.73 -17.66 5.97
C LEU A 287 5.45 -17.38 6.78
N TYR A 288 4.33 -17.08 6.11
CA TYR A 288 3.11 -16.60 6.74
C TYR A 288 1.85 -17.33 6.25
N ILE A 289 1.51 -17.19 4.97
CA ILE A 289 0.12 -17.42 4.50
C ILE A 289 -0.30 -18.89 4.63
N THR A 290 0.58 -19.84 4.29
CA THR A 290 0.30 -21.29 4.40
C THR A 290 -0.03 -21.69 5.83
N ASP A 291 0.75 -21.21 6.81
CA ASP A 291 0.52 -21.52 8.22
C ASP A 291 -0.78 -20.86 8.72
N TYR A 292 -1.13 -19.65 8.26
CA TYR A 292 -2.45 -19.05 8.55
C TYR A 292 -3.61 -19.86 7.97
N CYS A 293 -3.50 -20.33 6.73
CA CYS A 293 -4.51 -21.19 6.09
C CYS A 293 -4.76 -22.45 6.92
N ILE A 294 -3.71 -23.07 7.47
CA ILE A 294 -3.84 -24.27 8.32
C ILE A 294 -4.37 -23.91 9.71
N TRP A 295 -3.84 -22.85 10.31
CA TRP A 295 -4.16 -22.45 11.67
C TRP A 295 -5.62 -22.01 11.82
N ILE A 296 -6.13 -21.19 10.90
CA ILE A 296 -7.47 -20.61 11.02
C ILE A 296 -8.59 -21.66 11.04
N GLN A 297 -8.37 -22.81 10.40
CA GLN A 297 -9.30 -23.94 10.38
C GLN A 297 -9.54 -24.53 11.77
N ARG A 298 -8.58 -24.40 12.70
CA ARG A 298 -8.61 -25.02 14.04
C ARG A 298 -9.00 -24.05 15.15
N VAL A 299 -9.07 -22.76 14.84
CA VAL A 299 -9.35 -21.69 15.80
C VAL A 299 -10.84 -21.68 16.19
N SER A 300 -11.20 -21.16 17.37
CA SER A 300 -12.61 -21.06 17.80
C SER A 300 -13.31 -19.85 17.18
N SER A 301 -14.55 -20.06 16.69
CA SER A 301 -15.38 -19.00 16.08
C SER A 301 -15.65 -17.86 17.06
N LYS A 302 -15.81 -18.17 18.35
CA LYS A 302 -15.99 -17.17 19.42
C LYS A 302 -14.90 -16.10 19.44
N LYS A 303 -13.62 -16.51 19.33
CA LYS A 303 -12.49 -15.56 19.38
C LYS A 303 -12.45 -14.64 18.16
N MET A 304 -12.87 -15.16 17.01
CA MET A 304 -13.00 -14.39 15.77
C MET A 304 -14.10 -13.32 15.89
N LEU A 305 -15.27 -13.68 16.44
CA LEU A 305 -16.36 -12.74 16.69
C LEU A 305 -15.99 -11.67 17.73
N GLU A 306 -15.28 -12.06 18.80
CA GLU A 306 -14.73 -11.11 19.78
C GLU A 306 -13.78 -10.10 19.11
N LEU A 307 -12.85 -10.58 18.25
CA LEU A 307 -11.93 -9.71 17.52
C LEU A 307 -12.67 -8.78 16.54
N ALA A 308 -13.69 -9.28 15.84
CA ALA A 308 -14.49 -8.47 14.93
C ALA A 308 -15.25 -7.36 15.68
N SER A 309 -15.83 -7.67 16.84
CA SER A 309 -16.48 -6.67 17.70
C SER A 309 -15.48 -5.64 18.21
N MET A 310 -14.30 -6.06 18.65
CA MET A 310 -13.22 -5.13 19.04
C MET A 310 -12.83 -4.19 17.89
N LEU A 311 -12.73 -4.70 16.67
CA LEU A 311 -12.40 -3.93 15.48
C LEU A 311 -13.46 -2.86 15.19
N GLN A 312 -14.75 -3.21 15.27
CA GLN A 312 -15.86 -2.27 15.05
C GLN A 312 -15.93 -1.14 16.07
N HIS A 313 -15.53 -1.41 17.33
CA HIS A 313 -15.52 -0.39 18.39
C HIS A 313 -14.24 0.45 18.42
N THR A 314 -13.20 0.05 17.70
CA THR A 314 -11.93 0.79 17.67
C THR A 314 -11.99 1.89 16.62
N LEU A 315 -12.24 3.12 17.06
CA LEU A 315 -12.24 4.29 16.18
C LEU A 315 -10.81 4.76 15.91
N LEU A 316 -10.32 4.59 14.68
CA LEU A 316 -9.09 5.21 14.19
C LEU A 316 -9.38 6.65 13.77
N GLN A 317 -8.62 7.62 14.28
CA GLN A 317 -8.75 9.04 13.92
C GLN A 317 -7.57 9.48 13.06
N LYS A 318 -7.77 10.51 12.21
CA LYS A 318 -6.72 11.07 11.35
C LYS A 318 -5.48 11.52 12.14
N LYS A 319 -5.71 12.17 13.29
CA LYS A 319 -4.64 12.56 14.24
C LYS A 319 -3.80 11.41 14.77
N ASP A 320 -4.36 10.19 14.87
CA ASP A 320 -3.63 9.02 15.39
C ASP A 320 -2.53 8.57 14.41
N LEU A 321 -2.61 9.01 13.15
CA LEU A 321 -1.63 8.68 12.12
C LEU A 321 -0.38 9.53 12.21
N GLU A 322 -0.36 10.64 12.97
CA GLU A 322 0.83 11.51 13.10
C GLU A 322 1.38 11.97 11.72
N LEU A 323 0.47 12.34 10.81
CA LEU A 323 0.76 12.87 9.47
C LEU A 323 0.19 14.29 9.28
N GLU A 324 -0.28 14.93 10.36
CA GLU A 324 -0.82 16.30 10.35
C GLU A 324 -1.98 16.53 9.37
N LEU A 325 -2.75 15.46 9.07
CA LEU A 325 -3.80 15.47 8.05
C LEU A 325 -4.88 16.53 8.31
N ASP A 326 -5.32 16.68 9.56
CA ASP A 326 -6.36 17.66 9.90
C ASP A 326 -5.90 19.10 9.61
N GLU A 327 -4.61 19.38 9.79
CA GLU A 327 -4.00 20.68 9.51
C GLU A 327 -3.86 20.91 8.00
N LEU A 328 -3.38 19.89 7.27
CA LEU A 328 -3.27 19.91 5.81
C LEU A 328 -4.62 20.16 5.13
N GLU A 329 -5.65 19.43 5.55
CA GLU A 329 -7.00 19.56 5.00
C GLU A 329 -7.61 20.93 5.29
N SER A 330 -7.41 21.45 6.50
CA SER A 330 -7.91 22.77 6.87
C SER A 330 -7.21 23.87 6.06
N ALA A 331 -5.89 23.78 5.91
CA ALA A 331 -5.12 24.74 5.11
C ALA A 331 -5.54 24.71 3.63
N ALA A 332 -5.71 23.52 3.05
CA ALA A 332 -6.11 23.40 1.65
C ALA A 332 -7.52 23.93 1.38
N ARG A 333 -8.48 23.69 2.29
CA ARG A 333 -9.85 24.25 2.17
C ARG A 333 -9.85 25.77 2.17
N ILE A 334 -9.04 26.42 3.00
CA ILE A 334 -8.93 27.89 3.04
C ILE A 334 -8.47 28.42 1.68
N VAL A 335 -7.48 27.78 1.06
CA VAL A 335 -6.97 28.20 -0.26
C VAL A 335 -8.04 28.06 -1.34
N VAL A 336 -8.77 26.94 -1.38
CA VAL A 336 -9.86 26.73 -2.35
C VAL A 336 -10.96 27.78 -2.16
N GLU A 337 -11.36 28.06 -0.92
CA GLU A 337 -12.36 29.09 -0.62
C GLU A 337 -11.90 30.50 -1.05
N GLU A 338 -10.61 30.83 -0.88
CA GLU A 338 -10.03 32.10 -1.33
C GLU A 338 -10.00 32.23 -2.86
N GLU A 339 -9.68 31.15 -3.59
CA GLU A 339 -9.68 31.13 -5.06
C GLU A 339 -11.09 31.24 -5.65
N GLU A 340 -12.08 30.59 -5.04
CA GLU A 340 -13.49 30.72 -5.40
C GLU A 340 -14.02 32.15 -5.16
N GLN A 341 -13.60 32.80 -4.07
CA GLN A 341 -13.95 34.20 -3.79
C GLN A 341 -13.29 35.16 -4.79
N ALA A 342 -12.00 34.98 -5.10
CA ALA A 342 -11.30 35.82 -6.07
C ALA A 342 -11.89 35.69 -7.49
N SER A 343 -12.30 34.48 -7.89
CA SER A 343 -12.94 34.24 -9.18
C SER A 343 -14.35 34.85 -9.27
N THR A 344 -15.13 34.83 -8.18
CA THR A 344 -16.44 35.50 -8.13
C THR A 344 -16.31 37.03 -8.11
N GLU A 345 -15.29 37.60 -7.48
CA GLU A 345 -15.03 39.05 -7.55
C GLU A 345 -14.63 39.50 -8.96
N SER A 346 -13.77 38.74 -9.64
CA SER A 346 -13.32 39.05 -11.01
C SER A 346 -14.41 38.96 -12.09
N SER A 347 -15.39 38.06 -11.91
CA SER A 347 -16.53 37.93 -12.84
C SER A 347 -17.61 39.00 -12.65
N SER A 348 -17.63 39.69 -11.51
CA SER A 348 -18.55 40.79 -11.25
C SER A 348 -18.11 42.14 -11.86
N SER A 349 -16.86 42.26 -12.30
CA SER A 349 -16.30 43.49 -12.88
C SER A 349 -16.42 43.63 -14.41
N ASP A 350 -16.90 42.61 -15.14
CA ASP A 350 -16.88 42.60 -16.62
C ASP A 350 -18.25 42.73 -17.30
N SER A 351 -19.32 43.05 -16.55
CA SER A 351 -20.65 43.31 -17.13
C SER A 351 -20.90 44.82 -17.28
N SER A 352 -20.09 45.48 -18.09
CA SER A 352 -20.35 46.83 -18.63
C SER A 352 -19.44 47.14 -19.82
N SER A 353 -19.69 46.57 -21.01
CA SER A 353 -19.38 47.25 -22.29
C SER A 353 -19.87 46.44 -23.50
N GLU A 354 -20.99 46.90 -24.06
CA GLU A 354 -21.37 46.96 -25.48
C GLU A 354 -21.73 45.73 -26.32
N SER A 355 -22.79 45.96 -27.09
CA SER A 355 -23.58 45.11 -27.98
C SER A 355 -23.08 45.12 -29.44
N GLU A 356 -23.72 44.27 -30.25
CA GLU A 356 -23.73 44.18 -31.74
C GLU A 356 -22.48 43.51 -32.36
N GLU A 357 -22.51 42.59 -33.33
CA GLU A 357 -23.52 42.16 -34.30
C GLU A 357 -23.15 40.75 -34.84
N SER A 358 -24.17 39.97 -35.19
CA SER A 358 -24.14 38.66 -35.85
C SER A 358 -23.63 38.67 -37.30
N VAL A 359 -23.03 37.59 -37.80
CA VAL A 359 -23.63 36.61 -38.77
C VAL A 359 -22.61 35.54 -39.21
N ALA A 360 -23.16 34.39 -39.59
CA ALA A 360 -22.53 33.10 -39.82
C ALA A 360 -22.33 32.75 -41.32
N GLU A 361 -21.74 31.56 -41.52
CA GLU A 361 -21.78 30.67 -42.71
C GLU A 361 -20.95 31.11 -43.93
N GLU A 362 -20.51 30.25 -44.85
CA GLU A 362 -20.00 28.88 -44.92
C GLU A 362 -19.62 28.72 -46.43
N GLN A 363 -18.71 27.81 -46.75
CA GLN A 363 -18.69 27.04 -48.01
C GLN A 363 -18.23 27.62 -49.37
N GLY A 364 -17.37 26.82 -50.03
CA GLY A 364 -17.23 26.71 -51.50
C GLY A 364 -15.77 26.80 -51.99
N CYS A 365 -14.95 25.75 -52.04
CA CYS A 365 -14.96 24.54 -52.90
C CYS A 365 -14.52 24.78 -54.37
N SER A 366 -13.73 23.80 -54.87
CA SER A 366 -13.34 23.45 -56.26
C SER A 366 -11.93 23.84 -56.70
N ASP A 367 -11.14 22.99 -57.40
CA ASP A 367 -11.21 21.56 -57.74
C ASP A 367 -9.89 21.19 -58.47
N SER A 368 -9.63 19.88 -58.60
CA SER A 368 -8.94 19.19 -59.70
C SER A 368 -7.43 18.84 -59.59
N LYS A 369 -7.19 17.54 -59.28
CA LYS A 369 -6.61 16.46 -60.14
C LYS A 369 -5.24 16.72 -60.83
N GLN A 370 -4.29 15.79 -61.02
CA GLN A 370 -4.15 14.34 -60.83
C GLN A 370 -2.75 13.93 -61.35
N GLY A 371 -2.09 12.95 -60.71
CA GLY A 371 -1.28 11.94 -61.41
C GLY A 371 0.26 11.93 -61.25
N GLY A 372 0.78 10.80 -60.74
CA GLY A 372 1.91 10.09 -61.37
C GLY A 372 3.18 9.83 -60.54
N GLY A 373 3.41 8.56 -60.19
CA GLY A 373 4.68 7.86 -60.46
C GLY A 373 5.80 7.85 -59.40
N GLU A 374 5.85 6.76 -58.63
CA GLU A 374 7.02 5.91 -58.29
C GLU A 374 8.41 6.55 -58.03
N THR A 375 8.95 6.37 -56.82
CA THR A 375 10.09 5.45 -56.55
C THR A 375 10.52 5.49 -55.08
N CYS A 376 10.86 4.33 -54.56
CA CYS A 376 11.31 4.08 -53.19
C CYS A 376 12.73 4.63 -52.94
N LYS A 377 12.95 5.21 -51.76
CA LYS A 377 14.21 5.04 -51.03
C LYS A 377 13.98 5.15 -49.53
N ASP A 378 14.15 3.99 -48.91
CA ASP A 378 14.13 3.74 -47.48
C ASP A 378 15.53 3.99 -46.92
N SER A 379 15.65 4.72 -45.80
CA SER A 379 16.49 4.35 -44.66
C SER A 379 16.52 5.46 -43.59
N PRO A 380 16.66 5.09 -42.31
CA PRO A 380 16.18 5.85 -41.16
C PRO A 380 17.29 6.67 -40.49
N SER A 381 16.89 7.65 -39.68
CA SER A 381 17.79 8.32 -38.73
C SER A 381 17.24 8.12 -37.32
N GLU A 382 18.07 7.51 -36.49
CA GLU A 382 17.82 7.23 -35.07
C GLU A 382 17.64 8.50 -34.24
N PRO A 383 16.87 8.46 -33.14
CA PRO A 383 16.89 9.49 -32.13
C PRO A 383 18.09 9.29 -31.19
N SER A 384 19.05 10.22 -31.28
CA SER A 384 20.13 10.34 -30.31
C SER A 384 19.61 10.92 -28.99
N SER A 385 20.00 10.24 -27.92
CA SER A 385 19.97 10.69 -26.54
C SER A 385 20.70 12.03 -26.36
N SER A 386 20.11 12.94 -25.60
CA SER A 386 20.79 14.12 -25.09
C SER A 386 20.59 14.22 -23.58
N PRO A 387 21.67 14.51 -22.82
CA PRO A 387 21.64 14.61 -21.37
C PRO A 387 21.17 16.00 -20.90
N SER A 388 20.59 15.96 -19.70
CA SER A 388 20.43 17.00 -18.69
C SER A 388 21.22 18.30 -18.87
N SER A 389 20.50 19.42 -18.73
CA SER A 389 21.08 20.74 -18.39
C SER A 389 20.69 21.15 -16.96
N PRO A 390 21.54 21.91 -16.26
CA PRO A 390 21.48 22.06 -14.80
C PRO A 390 20.64 23.23 -14.29
N ILE A 391 20.08 23.04 -13.09
CA ILE A 391 19.33 24.00 -12.27
C ILE A 391 20.26 25.10 -11.74
N PRO A 392 19.90 26.40 -11.81
CA PRO A 392 20.63 27.45 -11.10
C PRO A 392 20.20 27.54 -9.63
N ALA A 393 21.21 27.59 -8.76
CA ALA A 393 21.11 27.76 -7.33
C ALA A 393 20.37 29.04 -6.92
N LEU A 394 19.54 28.95 -5.88
CA LEU A 394 19.11 30.10 -5.09
C LEU A 394 19.53 29.93 -3.62
N SER A 395 20.11 31.03 -3.15
CA SER A 395 20.86 31.20 -1.92
C SER A 395 20.00 31.04 -0.67
N SER A 396 20.54 30.30 0.29
CA SER A 396 20.16 30.29 1.69
C SER A 396 20.20 31.71 2.30
N VAL A 397 19.11 32.12 2.95
CA VAL A 397 19.13 33.19 3.95
C VAL A 397 18.62 32.60 5.26
N ALA A 398 19.52 32.51 6.23
CA ALA A 398 19.23 32.17 7.61
C ALA A 398 18.70 33.42 8.34
N LEU A 399 17.61 33.28 9.09
CA LEU A 399 17.29 34.17 10.20
C LEU A 399 16.79 33.36 11.41
N SER A 400 17.45 33.63 12.53
CA SER A 400 17.27 33.01 13.84
C SER A 400 16.03 33.57 14.58
N PRO A 401 15.59 32.94 15.69
CA PRO A 401 14.33 33.29 16.36
C PRO A 401 14.51 34.45 17.33
N SER A 402 13.46 35.27 17.50
CA SER A 402 13.36 36.21 18.60
C SER A 402 11.97 36.16 19.22
N VAL A 403 11.95 35.73 20.47
CA VAL A 403 10.82 35.75 21.40
C VAL A 403 10.46 37.20 21.72
N ASN A 404 9.18 37.56 21.61
CA ASN A 404 8.62 38.56 22.53
C ASN A 404 7.11 38.40 22.74
N ARG A 405 6.73 38.30 24.03
CA ARG A 405 5.36 38.38 24.52
C ARG A 405 4.93 39.84 24.58
N LYS A 406 3.72 40.19 24.13
CA LYS A 406 2.83 41.11 24.86
C LYS A 406 1.38 41.05 24.36
N ALA A 407 0.48 41.19 25.33
CA ALA A 407 -0.96 41.00 25.26
C ALA A 407 -1.73 42.21 24.73
N GLY A 408 -2.87 41.91 24.09
CA GLY A 408 -4.19 42.49 24.41
C GLY A 408 -4.56 43.85 23.79
N VAL A 409 -5.34 43.82 22.70
CA VAL A 409 -6.42 44.77 22.41
C VAL A 409 -7.52 44.00 21.66
N GLU A 410 -8.62 43.67 22.35
CA GLU A 410 -9.82 43.10 21.72
C GLU A 410 -10.63 44.22 21.06
N SER A 411 -10.88 44.11 19.76
CA SER A 411 -11.78 44.98 19.01
C SER A 411 -13.22 44.46 19.13
N SER A 412 -14.16 45.39 19.12
CA SER A 412 -15.62 45.23 19.20
C SER A 412 -16.24 44.33 18.11
N ASP A 413 -15.45 43.93 17.11
CA ASP A 413 -15.87 43.05 16.01
C ASP A 413 -15.93 41.56 16.42
N SER A 414 -15.24 41.20 17.50
CA SER A 414 -15.22 39.83 18.04
C SER A 414 -16.52 39.43 18.75
N GLN A 415 -17.31 40.41 19.20
CA GLN A 415 -18.54 40.18 19.95
C GLN A 415 -19.72 39.88 19.02
N GLY A 416 -19.79 40.57 17.88
CA GLY A 416 -20.78 40.29 16.82
C GLY A 416 -20.62 38.90 16.20
N ARG A 417 -19.37 38.46 15.96
CA ARG A 417 -19.09 37.11 15.43
C ARG A 417 -19.48 36.00 16.41
N ARG A 418 -19.28 36.21 17.72
CA ARG A 418 -19.70 35.23 18.75
C ARG A 418 -21.22 35.12 18.87
N GLN A 419 -21.95 36.22 18.68
CA GLN A 419 -23.41 36.23 18.66
C GLN A 419 -23.94 35.43 17.45
N LEU A 420 -23.37 35.67 16.27
CA LEU A 420 -23.76 34.98 15.03
C LEU A 420 -23.53 33.45 15.11
N ILE A 421 -22.42 33.02 15.71
CA ILE A 421 -22.11 31.60 15.92
C ILE A 421 -23.08 30.94 16.90
N GLN A 422 -23.52 31.66 17.95
CA GLN A 422 -24.52 31.13 18.88
C GLN A 422 -25.92 31.05 18.26
N ASP A 423 -26.29 32.00 17.41
CA ASP A 423 -27.58 32.01 16.73
C ASP A 423 -27.65 30.92 15.64
N LEU A 424 -26.57 30.70 14.90
CA LEU A 424 -26.43 29.59 13.94
C LEU A 424 -26.44 28.23 14.64
N GLY A 425 -25.75 28.10 15.78
CA GLY A 425 -25.78 26.88 16.59
C GLY A 425 -27.17 26.53 17.12
N ARG A 426 -27.99 27.55 17.45
CA ARG A 426 -29.36 27.34 17.93
C ARG A 426 -30.32 26.94 16.80
N GLN A 427 -30.19 27.51 15.60
CA GLN A 427 -30.96 27.10 14.42
C GLN A 427 -30.70 25.64 14.03
N MET A 428 -29.44 25.21 14.04
CA MET A 428 -29.06 23.84 13.70
C MET A 428 -29.62 22.81 14.70
N THR A 429 -29.72 23.15 15.98
CA THR A 429 -30.35 22.29 17.00
C THR A 429 -31.88 22.22 16.87
N GLU A 430 -32.52 23.27 16.36
CA GLU A 430 -33.97 23.29 16.13
C GLU A 430 -34.33 22.44 14.89
N GLU A 431 -33.53 22.50 13.82
CA GLU A 431 -33.70 21.68 12.62
C GLU A 431 -33.46 20.18 12.87
N MET A 432 -32.48 19.83 13.72
CA MET A 432 -32.28 18.43 14.15
C MET A 432 -33.46 17.89 14.97
N ARG A 433 -34.14 18.73 15.76
CA ARG A 433 -35.33 18.33 16.53
C ARG A 433 -36.54 18.04 15.63
N ILE A 434 -36.72 18.82 14.58
CA ILE A 434 -37.82 18.64 13.61
C ILE A 434 -37.63 17.36 12.79
N SER A 435 -36.38 16.97 12.48
CA SER A 435 -36.09 15.70 11.81
C SER A 435 -36.33 14.46 12.70
N ALA A 436 -36.06 14.54 14.00
CA ALA A 436 -36.26 13.41 14.91
C ALA A 436 -37.74 13.03 15.12
N ASP A 437 -38.65 14.01 15.16
CA ASP A 437 -40.09 13.75 15.31
C ASP A 437 -40.73 13.14 14.06
N SER A 438 -40.14 13.36 12.87
CA SER A 438 -40.64 12.80 11.60
C SER A 438 -40.36 11.30 11.41
N CYS A 439 -39.50 10.70 12.25
CA CYS A 439 -39.10 9.28 12.14
C CYS A 439 -39.84 8.34 13.12
N SER A 440 -40.72 8.86 13.99
CA SER A 440 -41.39 8.06 15.04
C SER A 440 -42.84 7.62 14.75
N SER A 441 -43.43 8.03 13.62
CA SER A 441 -44.79 7.63 13.23
C SER A 441 -44.77 6.38 12.33
N GLY A 442 -44.50 5.21 12.91
CA GLY A 442 -44.46 3.97 12.12
C GLY A 442 -44.33 2.67 12.93
N ALA A 443 -45.04 2.52 14.04
CA ALA A 443 -45.16 1.23 14.72
C ALA A 443 -46.65 0.94 15.01
N GLY A 444 -47.29 0.22 14.09
CA GLY A 444 -48.63 -0.32 14.28
C GLY A 444 -48.62 -1.49 15.26
N GLU A 445 -49.50 -1.42 16.25
CA GLU A 445 -49.86 -2.50 17.17
C GLU A 445 -50.32 -3.74 16.39
N MET A 446 -49.71 -4.90 16.69
CA MET A 446 -50.28 -6.20 16.34
C MET A 446 -50.78 -6.86 17.62
N LEU A 447 -52.11 -6.88 17.75
CA LEU A 447 -52.89 -7.53 18.80
C LEU A 447 -52.72 -9.06 18.74
N PHE A 448 -52.43 -9.66 19.88
CA PHE A 448 -52.68 -11.08 20.15
C PHE A 448 -54.19 -11.32 20.26
N ALA A 449 -54.69 -12.36 19.59
CA ALA A 449 -55.99 -12.94 19.87
C ALA A 449 -55.84 -14.46 19.99
N ASP A 450 -56.39 -14.98 21.09
CA ASP A 450 -56.58 -16.39 21.44
C ASP A 450 -57.34 -17.18 20.36
N GLU A 451 -56.85 -18.37 20.02
CA GLU A 451 -57.55 -19.68 20.13
C GLU A 451 -56.61 -20.85 19.79
#